data_AF-A0A9D5QRR3-F1
#
_entry.id   AF-A0A9D5QRR3-F1
#
_cell.length_a   1.000
_cell.length_b   1.000
_cell.length_c   1.000
_cell.angle_alpha   90.00
_cell.angle_beta   90.00
_cell.angle_gamma   90.00
#
_symmetry.space_group_name_H-M   'P 1'
#
loop_
_entity.id
_entity.type
_entity.pdbx_description
1 polymer ?
#
loop_
_entity_poly.entity_id
_entity_poly.type
_entity_poly.pdbx_seq_one_letter_code
_entity_poly.pdbx_strand_id
1 'polypeptide(L)'
;MKLSAILPTVMVLSAGCRSAGAPAAVSDTYPDLPEVVRIVPAPRGQGLQSAIPRAVIYRTNGDYDDHVVVNLDASRTGLESYPAPGDVSESSSPVVMADGWLLDRRGGVGLNSAFLDWTYAEYSHLPATPSPAEIMAHVIPDARVTAVTQLPIPAMEALGDTATVNAFIRQLPESPTPNL
;
A
#
# COMPACT_ATOMS: atom_id res chain seq x y z
N MET A 1 -7.87 2.32 74.47
CA MET A 1 -6.64 2.98 73.98
C MET A 1 -7.03 3.64 72.65
N LYS A 2 -7.38 4.93 72.59
CA LYS A 2 -6.51 6.13 72.43
C LYS A 2 -5.51 5.96 71.26
N LEU A 3 -5.34 6.85 70.29
CA LEU A 3 -5.89 8.18 69.99
C LEU A 3 -5.44 8.57 68.56
N SER A 4 -6.28 9.33 67.86
CA SER A 4 -5.96 10.48 67.00
C SER A 4 -5.20 10.38 65.65
N ALA A 5 -5.87 11.03 64.69
CA ALA A 5 -5.43 11.60 63.43
C ALA A 5 -4.21 12.53 63.52
N ILE A 6 -3.62 12.89 62.36
CA ILE A 6 -3.22 14.25 61.95
C ILE A 6 -2.84 14.22 60.45
N LEU A 7 -3.48 15.11 59.68
CA LEU A 7 -3.06 15.56 58.35
C LEU A 7 -2.17 16.80 58.54
N PRO A 8 -1.12 17.00 57.73
CA PRO A 8 -1.04 18.28 57.02
C PRO A 8 -0.43 18.18 55.60
N THR A 9 -1.13 18.85 54.66
CA THR A 9 -0.74 19.95 53.76
C THR A 9 0.73 20.18 53.34
N VAL A 10 0.89 20.77 52.13
CA VAL A 10 2.01 21.62 51.60
C VAL A 10 3.03 20.84 50.74
N MET A 11 3.55 21.23 49.57
CA MET A 11 3.36 22.31 48.58
C MET A 11 4.33 22.03 47.40
N VAL A 12 3.88 22.41 46.20
CA VAL A 12 4.56 22.62 44.89
C VAL A 12 6.10 22.76 44.91
N LEU A 13 6.81 22.17 43.92
CA LEU A 13 7.88 22.82 43.13
C LEU A 13 8.33 22.02 41.89
N SER A 14 8.99 22.74 40.99
CA SER A 14 9.07 22.60 39.53
C SER A 14 10.23 21.77 38.98
N ALA A 15 10.11 21.47 37.67
CA ALA A 15 11.15 21.52 36.63
C ALA A 15 12.19 20.39 36.49
N GLY A 16 12.35 19.99 35.22
CA GLY A 16 13.66 19.80 34.61
C GLY A 16 13.99 18.37 34.16
N CYS A 17 13.67 18.04 32.91
CA CYS A 17 14.34 16.93 32.21
C CYS A 17 15.83 17.29 32.05
N ARG A 18 16.70 16.58 32.77
CA ARG A 18 18.15 16.58 32.55
C ARG A 18 18.65 15.15 32.54
N SER A 19 19.26 14.76 31.43
CA SER A 19 20.22 13.66 31.29
C SER A 19 20.92 13.95 29.96
N ALA A 20 22.04 14.68 29.96
CA ALA A 20 23.38 14.25 30.35
C ALA A 20 23.87 13.09 29.48
N GLY A 21 24.77 13.43 28.56
CA GLY A 21 25.47 12.49 27.70
C GLY A 21 26.39 13.25 26.74
N ALA A 22 27.44 13.88 27.25
CA ALA A 22 28.69 14.03 26.49
C ALA A 22 29.57 12.83 26.86
N PRO A 23 30.40 12.29 25.95
CA PRO A 23 31.72 12.92 25.80
C PRO A 23 32.32 12.91 24.38
N ALA A 24 33.27 13.84 24.19
CA ALA A 24 34.53 13.80 23.42
C ALA A 24 34.48 13.34 21.95
N ALA A 25 35.20 13.88 20.97
CA ALA A 25 36.38 14.74 20.85
C ALA A 25 36.20 15.43 19.45
N VAL A 26 37.01 16.33 18.90
CA VAL A 26 38.46 16.53 18.86
C VAL A 26 38.63 18.00 18.44
N SER A 27 39.56 18.70 19.06
CA SER A 27 40.03 20.00 18.59
C SER A 27 41.11 19.75 17.56
N ASP A 28 40.90 20.14 16.30
CA ASP A 28 42.01 20.48 15.42
C ASP A 28 41.61 21.58 14.42
N THR A 29 42.26 22.71 14.63
CA THR A 29 42.55 23.85 13.74
C THR A 29 42.18 23.69 12.26
N TYR A 30 41.29 24.57 11.76
CA TYR A 30 41.22 24.91 10.34
C TYR A 30 41.45 26.42 10.16
N PRO A 31 42.31 26.83 9.20
CA PRO A 31 42.57 28.23 8.91
C PRO A 31 41.37 28.90 8.21
N ASP A 32 41.13 30.13 8.63
CA ASP A 32 40.33 31.22 8.05
C ASP A 32 39.66 30.94 6.69
N LEU A 33 38.33 30.84 6.68
CA LEU A 33 37.49 30.87 5.48
C LEU A 33 36.52 32.06 5.56
N PRO A 34 36.27 32.78 4.45
CA PRO A 34 35.59 34.07 4.46
C PRO A 34 34.11 34.01 4.86
N GLU A 35 33.71 35.12 5.47
CA GLU A 35 32.42 35.47 6.06
C GLU A 35 31.20 35.35 5.10
N VAL A 36 30.17 34.65 5.59
CA VAL A 36 28.73 34.74 5.24
C VAL A 36 28.28 34.13 3.91
N VAL A 37 27.98 32.83 3.95
CA VAL A 37 26.85 32.27 3.19
C VAL A 37 25.57 32.67 3.92
N ARG A 38 24.84 33.65 3.40
CA ARG A 38 23.47 33.94 3.83
C ARG A 38 22.62 32.69 3.56
N ILE A 39 22.23 31.97 4.61
CA ILE A 39 21.22 30.92 4.50
C ILE A 39 19.91 31.62 4.15
N VAL A 40 19.55 31.62 2.86
CA VAL A 40 18.18 31.89 2.45
C VAL A 40 17.34 30.74 3.01
N PRO A 41 16.33 30.98 3.86
CA PRO A 41 15.44 29.91 4.27
C PRO A 41 14.76 29.39 3.01
N ALA A 42 15.00 28.12 2.67
CA ALA A 42 14.21 27.44 1.66
C ALA A 42 12.72 27.60 2.02
N PRO A 43 11.84 27.87 1.04
CA PRO A 43 10.41 27.97 1.31
C PRO A 43 9.93 26.67 1.96
N ARG A 44 9.60 26.74 3.25
CA ARG A 44 8.85 25.70 3.96
C ARG A 44 7.44 25.69 3.37
N GLY A 45 7.20 24.86 2.38
CA GLY A 45 5.93 24.91 1.66
C GLY A 45 5.72 23.87 0.57
N GLN A 46 6.24 22.66 0.72
CA GLN A 46 5.65 21.49 0.07
C GLN A 46 5.55 20.39 1.13
N GLY A 47 4.47 20.41 1.90
CA GLY A 47 4.03 19.20 2.58
C GLY A 47 3.84 18.13 1.50
N LEU A 48 4.30 16.92 1.78
CA LEU A 48 3.98 15.74 0.97
C LEU A 48 2.44 15.66 0.89
N GLN A 49 1.86 16.12 -0.20
CA GLN A 49 0.45 15.91 -0.46
C GLN A 49 0.29 14.40 -0.61
N SER A 50 -0.30 13.74 0.39
CA SER A 50 -0.69 12.33 0.25
C SER A 50 -1.66 12.25 -0.93
N ALA A 51 -1.19 11.69 -2.04
CA ALA A 51 -2.03 11.45 -3.20
C ALA A 51 -3.13 10.46 -2.78
N ILE A 52 -4.40 10.85 -2.95
CA ILE A 52 -5.54 9.99 -2.66
C ILE A 52 -5.56 8.87 -3.72
N PRO A 53 -5.50 7.58 -3.33
CA PRO A 53 -5.57 6.49 -4.28
C PRO A 53 -6.88 6.50 -5.07
N ARG A 54 -6.77 6.34 -6.38
CA ARG A 54 -7.91 6.29 -7.29
C ARG A 54 -8.34 4.85 -7.50
N ALA A 55 -9.63 4.64 -7.75
CA ALA A 55 -10.16 3.32 -8.03
C ALA A 55 -9.57 2.78 -9.34
N VAL A 56 -9.24 1.50 -9.36
CA VAL A 56 -8.75 0.78 -10.54
C VAL A 56 -9.75 -0.33 -10.85
N ILE A 57 -10.15 -0.41 -12.11
CA ILE A 57 -10.89 -1.55 -12.64
C ILE A 57 -10.03 -2.26 -13.68
N TYR A 58 -10.21 -3.57 -13.79
CA TYR A 58 -9.47 -4.40 -14.75
C TYR A 58 -10.33 -5.52 -15.32
N ARG A 59 -9.87 -6.10 -16.42
CA ARG A 59 -10.42 -7.30 -17.04
C ARG A 59 -9.34 -8.35 -17.18
N THR A 60 -9.73 -9.62 -17.14
CA THR A 60 -8.86 -10.78 -17.33
C THR A 60 -9.25 -11.55 -18.58
N ASN A 61 -8.44 -12.53 -18.99
CA ASN A 61 -8.76 -13.46 -20.08
C ASN A 61 -9.46 -14.75 -19.60
N GLY A 62 -9.92 -14.79 -18.35
CA GLY A 62 -10.57 -15.92 -17.71
C GLY A 62 -11.05 -15.58 -16.29
N ASP A 63 -11.69 -16.53 -15.64
CA ASP A 63 -12.26 -16.36 -14.29
C ASP A 63 -11.18 -16.61 -13.24
N TYR A 64 -10.57 -15.52 -12.75
CA TYR A 64 -9.47 -15.55 -11.78
C TYR A 64 -9.70 -14.61 -10.59
N ASP A 65 -10.95 -14.24 -10.33
CA ASP A 65 -11.32 -13.24 -9.32
C ASP A 65 -11.17 -13.75 -7.87
N ASP A 66 -11.24 -15.06 -7.64
CA ASP A 66 -10.94 -15.67 -6.34
C ASP A 66 -9.46 -16.05 -6.15
N HIS A 67 -8.63 -15.89 -7.19
CA HIS A 67 -7.22 -16.25 -7.19
C HIS A 67 -6.31 -15.11 -6.72
N VAL A 68 -5.24 -15.48 -6.00
CA VAL A 68 -4.28 -14.50 -5.48
C VAL A 68 -3.53 -13.82 -6.62
N VAL A 69 -3.55 -12.49 -6.61
CA VAL A 69 -2.80 -11.69 -7.57
C VAL A 69 -1.37 -11.41 -7.09
N VAL A 70 -0.40 -11.58 -7.99
CA VAL A 70 1.00 -11.18 -7.82
C VAL A 70 1.43 -10.29 -8.97
N ASN A 71 2.50 -9.52 -8.81
CA ASN A 71 3.07 -8.71 -9.88
C ASN A 71 4.40 -9.30 -10.33
N LEU A 72 4.52 -9.48 -11.64
CA LEU A 72 5.74 -9.93 -12.28
C LEU A 72 6.57 -8.74 -12.74
N ASP A 73 7.87 -8.98 -12.95
CA ASP A 73 8.72 -8.03 -13.67
C ASP A 73 8.24 -7.80 -15.12
N ALA A 74 8.81 -6.80 -15.80
CA ALA A 74 8.44 -6.46 -17.17
C ALA A 74 8.67 -7.61 -18.18
N SER A 75 9.62 -8.50 -17.92
CA SER A 75 9.89 -9.69 -18.73
C SER A 75 8.97 -10.87 -18.39
N ARG A 76 8.17 -10.76 -17.34
CA ARG A 76 7.32 -11.82 -16.77
C ARG A 76 8.10 -13.10 -16.40
N THR A 77 9.38 -12.94 -16.03
CA THR A 77 10.26 -14.07 -15.66
C THR A 77 10.55 -14.15 -14.17
N GLY A 78 10.24 -13.11 -13.42
CA GLY A 78 10.44 -13.03 -11.98
C GLY A 78 9.31 -12.28 -11.29
N LEU A 79 9.26 -12.42 -9.96
CA LEU A 79 8.32 -11.72 -9.10
C LEU A 79 8.86 -10.33 -8.75
N GLU A 80 8.05 -9.30 -8.99
CA GLU A 80 8.28 -7.95 -8.52
C GLU A 80 7.64 -7.74 -7.13
N SER A 81 6.42 -8.25 -6.91
CA SER A 81 5.77 -8.21 -5.60
C SER A 81 4.67 -9.27 -5.43
N TYR A 82 4.46 -9.70 -4.19
CA TYR A 82 3.42 -10.66 -3.79
C TYR A 82 3.04 -10.43 -2.31
N PRO A 83 1.80 -10.75 -1.90
CA PRO A 83 1.37 -10.60 -0.51
C PRO A 83 1.95 -11.70 0.40
N ALA A 84 2.12 -11.42 1.68
CA ALA A 84 2.18 -12.49 2.68
C ALA A 84 0.78 -13.10 2.89
N PRO A 85 0.65 -14.36 3.35
CA PRO A 85 -0.63 -14.98 3.67
C PRO A 85 -1.54 -14.11 4.54
N GLY A 86 -0.98 -13.47 5.57
CA GLY A 86 -1.73 -12.60 6.49
C GLY A 86 -2.15 -11.24 5.92
N ASP A 87 -1.66 -10.84 4.74
CA ASP A 87 -2.03 -9.58 4.09
C ASP A 87 -3.34 -9.69 3.29
N VAL A 88 -3.81 -10.92 3.05
CA VAL A 88 -4.98 -11.20 2.22
C VAL A 88 -5.99 -12.06 2.96
N SER A 89 -7.24 -12.00 2.50
CA SER A 89 -8.34 -12.87 2.93
C SER A 89 -9.34 -13.01 1.78
N GLU A 90 -10.42 -13.76 1.98
CA GLU A 90 -11.53 -13.82 1.02
C GLU A 90 -12.09 -12.42 0.65
N SER A 91 -12.00 -11.45 1.58
CA SER A 91 -12.42 -10.06 1.31
C SER A 91 -11.48 -9.31 0.36
N SER A 92 -10.32 -9.88 0.02
CA SER A 92 -9.35 -9.34 -0.93
C SER A 92 -9.73 -9.60 -2.40
N SER A 93 -10.66 -10.53 -2.67
CA SER A 93 -11.23 -10.71 -4.01
C SER A 93 -11.81 -9.39 -4.53
N PRO A 94 -11.70 -9.09 -5.83
CA PRO A 94 -12.25 -7.87 -6.41
C PRO A 94 -13.78 -7.87 -6.32
N VAL A 95 -14.39 -6.72 -6.59
CA VAL A 95 -15.85 -6.66 -6.78
C VAL A 95 -16.16 -6.90 -8.26
N VAL A 96 -16.98 -7.90 -8.57
CA VAL A 96 -17.45 -8.12 -9.94
C VAL A 96 -18.39 -6.98 -10.35
N MET A 97 -18.05 -6.30 -11.45
CA MET A 97 -18.77 -5.15 -12.00
C MET A 97 -19.48 -5.52 -13.31
N ALA A 98 -20.20 -4.55 -13.89
CA ALA A 98 -20.81 -4.69 -15.19
C ALA A 98 -19.77 -5.03 -16.28
N ASP A 99 -20.24 -5.72 -17.32
CA ASP A 99 -19.46 -5.99 -18.53
C ASP A 99 -18.13 -6.70 -18.23
N GLY A 100 -18.11 -7.62 -17.26
CA GLY A 100 -16.93 -8.44 -16.93
C GLY A 100 -15.75 -7.67 -16.35
N TRP A 101 -15.93 -6.41 -15.93
CA TRP A 101 -14.91 -5.67 -15.21
C TRP A 101 -14.84 -6.10 -13.74
N LEU A 102 -13.66 -5.96 -13.14
CA LEU A 102 -13.37 -6.25 -11.76
C LEU A 102 -12.86 -4.97 -11.08
N LEU A 103 -13.46 -4.57 -9.96
CA LEU A 103 -12.99 -3.46 -9.14
C LEU A 103 -11.93 -3.95 -8.15
N ASP A 104 -10.71 -3.41 -8.26
CA ASP A 104 -9.58 -3.76 -7.40
C ASP A 104 -9.84 -3.31 -5.95
N ARG A 105 -9.70 -4.24 -5.00
CA ARG A 105 -9.74 -3.99 -3.55
C ARG A 105 -8.36 -3.89 -2.91
N ARG A 106 -7.34 -4.43 -3.56
CA ARG A 106 -5.98 -4.54 -3.02
C ARG A 106 -5.15 -3.30 -3.32
N GLY A 107 -5.42 -2.70 -4.47
CA GLY A 107 -4.64 -1.60 -5.00
C GLY A 107 -3.35 -2.14 -5.62
N GLY A 108 -3.25 -2.06 -6.94
CA GLY A 108 -2.03 -2.37 -7.66
C GLY A 108 -2.15 -3.50 -8.68
N VAL A 109 -3.36 -3.91 -9.07
CA VAL A 109 -3.53 -4.75 -10.26
C VAL A 109 -3.18 -3.94 -11.51
N GLY A 110 -2.27 -4.47 -12.31
CA GLY A 110 -1.75 -3.88 -13.53
C GLY A 110 -1.56 -4.89 -14.65
N LEU A 111 -1.04 -4.45 -15.80
CA LEU A 111 -0.83 -5.34 -16.95
C LEU A 111 0.20 -6.45 -16.70
N ASN A 112 1.14 -6.24 -15.78
CA ASN A 112 2.13 -7.25 -15.39
C ASN A 112 1.64 -8.16 -14.26
N SER A 113 0.41 -7.98 -13.78
CA SER A 113 -0.15 -8.88 -12.79
C SER A 113 -0.34 -10.29 -13.36
N ALA A 114 -0.25 -11.27 -12.48
CA ALA A 114 -0.49 -12.67 -12.73
C ALA A 114 -1.31 -13.26 -11.57
N PHE A 115 -1.91 -14.42 -11.81
CA PHE A 115 -2.82 -15.08 -10.88
C PHE A 115 -2.21 -16.42 -10.47
N LEU A 116 -2.24 -16.72 -9.18
CA LEU A 116 -1.82 -18.01 -8.65
C LEU A 116 -2.98 -19.01 -8.72
N ASP A 117 -2.69 -20.30 -8.81
CA ASP A 117 -3.71 -21.35 -8.71
C ASP A 117 -4.33 -21.47 -7.30
N TRP A 118 -3.70 -20.86 -6.28
CA TRP A 118 -4.28 -20.67 -4.97
C TRP A 118 -5.34 -19.57 -4.96
N THR A 119 -6.49 -19.92 -4.40
CA THR A 119 -7.51 -18.95 -4.02
C THR A 119 -7.05 -18.11 -2.84
N TYR A 120 -7.68 -16.96 -2.61
CA TYR A 120 -7.43 -16.14 -1.41
C TYR A 120 -7.70 -16.91 -0.11
N ALA A 121 -8.70 -17.78 -0.09
CA ALA A 121 -9.03 -18.63 1.06
C ALA A 121 -7.92 -19.64 1.37
N GLU A 122 -7.34 -20.27 0.34
CA GLU A 122 -6.25 -21.23 0.53
C GLU A 122 -4.95 -20.52 0.93
N TYR A 123 -4.59 -19.47 0.21
CA TYR A 123 -3.33 -18.76 0.42
C TYR A 123 -3.26 -18.10 1.80
N SER A 124 -4.36 -17.50 2.27
CA SER A 124 -4.39 -16.84 3.59
C SER A 124 -4.23 -17.80 4.77
N HIS A 125 -4.46 -19.10 4.56
CA HIS A 125 -4.28 -20.15 5.56
C HIS A 125 -2.90 -20.83 5.50
N LEU A 126 -2.01 -20.42 4.58
CA LEU A 126 -0.66 -20.96 4.54
C LEU A 126 0.10 -20.62 5.84
N PRO A 127 0.86 -21.57 6.41
CA PRO A 127 1.52 -21.40 7.70
C PRO A 127 2.68 -20.41 7.66
N ALA A 128 3.22 -20.14 6.47
CA ALA A 128 4.28 -19.19 6.22
C ALA A 128 4.19 -18.68 4.77
N THR A 129 4.79 -17.52 4.51
CA THR A 129 4.92 -16.98 3.15
C THR A 129 5.76 -17.92 2.28
N PRO A 130 5.23 -18.42 1.14
CA PRO A 130 5.99 -19.25 0.21
C PRO A 130 7.22 -18.54 -0.37
N SER A 131 8.20 -19.32 -0.84
CA SER A 131 9.36 -18.74 -1.51
C SER A 131 8.98 -18.14 -2.88
N PRO A 132 9.75 -17.17 -3.43
CA PRO A 132 9.48 -16.65 -4.77
C PRO A 132 9.42 -17.74 -5.86
N ALA A 133 10.28 -18.76 -5.77
CA ALA A 133 10.30 -19.85 -6.74
C ALA A 133 9.03 -20.72 -6.64
N GLU A 134 8.52 -20.94 -5.44
CA GLU A 134 7.27 -21.65 -5.20
C GLU A 134 6.07 -20.86 -5.73
N ILE A 135 5.99 -19.56 -5.43
CA ILE A 135 4.96 -18.67 -5.99
C ILE A 135 4.98 -18.69 -7.52
N MET A 136 6.17 -18.61 -8.14
CA MET A 136 6.30 -18.69 -9.60
C MET A 136 5.81 -20.02 -10.17
N ALA A 137 5.97 -21.14 -9.45
CA ALA A 137 5.47 -22.44 -9.88
C ALA A 137 3.94 -22.56 -9.81
N HIS A 138 3.31 -21.74 -8.98
CA HIS A 138 1.86 -21.65 -8.82
C HIS A 138 1.20 -20.59 -9.71
N VAL A 139 1.96 -19.83 -10.52
CA VAL A 139 1.38 -18.92 -11.50
C VAL A 139 0.61 -19.71 -12.56
N ILE A 140 -0.68 -19.39 -12.73
CA ILE A 140 -1.53 -20.00 -13.75
C ILE A 140 -0.99 -19.63 -15.15
N PRO A 141 -0.64 -20.61 -15.99
CA PRO A 141 -0.16 -20.34 -17.35
C PRO A 141 -1.17 -19.53 -18.16
N ASP A 142 -0.68 -18.56 -18.94
CA ASP A 142 -1.46 -17.67 -19.82
C ASP A 142 -2.53 -16.78 -19.16
N ALA A 143 -2.78 -16.92 -17.85
CA ALA A 143 -3.64 -16.03 -17.08
C ALA A 143 -3.04 -14.62 -17.03
N ARG A 144 -3.80 -13.63 -17.49
CA ARG A 144 -3.34 -12.24 -17.58
C ARG A 144 -4.47 -11.25 -17.53
N VAL A 145 -4.10 -10.04 -17.12
CA VAL A 145 -4.93 -8.85 -17.26
C VAL A 145 -4.94 -8.41 -18.72
N THR A 146 -6.13 -8.18 -19.27
CA THR A 146 -6.35 -7.79 -20.67
C THR A 146 -6.64 -6.31 -20.84
N ALA A 147 -7.18 -5.66 -19.80
CA ALA A 147 -7.40 -4.23 -19.74
C ALA A 147 -7.30 -3.72 -18.30
N VAL A 148 -6.83 -2.49 -18.13
CA VAL A 148 -6.79 -1.78 -16.85
C VAL A 148 -7.22 -0.35 -17.09
N THR A 149 -8.03 0.21 -16.19
CA THR A 149 -8.45 1.60 -16.25
C THR A 149 -8.52 2.17 -14.84
N GLN A 150 -7.90 3.34 -14.65
CA GLN A 150 -8.04 4.11 -13.44
C GLN A 150 -9.24 5.04 -13.56
N LEU A 151 -10.16 4.97 -12.61
CA LEU A 151 -11.38 5.78 -12.61
C LEU A 151 -11.15 7.14 -11.96
N PRO A 152 -11.95 8.16 -12.34
CA PRO A 152 -11.87 9.47 -11.74
C PRO A 152 -12.61 9.57 -10.39
N ILE A 153 -12.61 8.50 -9.59
CA ILE A 153 -13.17 8.46 -8.22
C ILE A 153 -12.17 7.82 -7.24
N PRO A 154 -12.14 8.23 -5.96
CA PRO A 154 -11.30 7.59 -4.94
C PRO A 154 -11.65 6.11 -4.76
N ALA A 155 -10.65 5.28 -4.42
CA ALA A 155 -10.86 3.84 -4.24
C ALA A 155 -11.92 3.51 -3.18
N MET A 156 -11.89 4.20 -2.03
CA MET A 156 -12.86 3.99 -0.95
C MET A 156 -14.29 4.37 -1.35
N GLU A 157 -14.46 5.41 -2.17
CA GLU A 157 -15.76 5.83 -2.67
C GLU A 157 -16.32 4.80 -3.65
N ALA A 158 -15.49 4.30 -4.57
CA ALA A 158 -15.87 3.26 -5.53
C ALA A 158 -16.36 1.97 -4.85
N LEU A 159 -15.75 1.58 -3.72
CA LEU A 159 -16.17 0.41 -2.94
C LEU A 159 -17.50 0.62 -2.22
N GLY A 160 -17.80 1.86 -1.82
CA GLY A 160 -19.07 2.24 -1.19
C GLY A 160 -20.22 2.46 -2.17
N ASP A 161 -19.92 2.80 -3.43
CA ASP A 161 -20.90 3.09 -4.48
C ASP A 161 -20.53 2.43 -5.81
N THR A 162 -20.85 1.14 -5.93
CA THR A 162 -20.63 0.36 -7.15
C THR A 162 -21.57 0.76 -8.29
N ALA A 163 -22.66 1.47 -8.02
CA ALA A 163 -23.56 1.97 -9.06
C ALA A 163 -22.88 3.07 -9.89
N THR A 164 -22.16 3.97 -9.22
CA THR A 164 -21.33 4.99 -9.87
C THR A 164 -20.21 4.35 -10.70
N VAL A 165 -19.54 3.30 -10.18
CA VAL A 165 -18.52 2.55 -10.95
C VAL A 165 -19.11 1.97 -12.24
N ASN A 166 -20.28 1.32 -12.14
CA ASN A 166 -20.97 0.77 -13.31
C ASN A 166 -21.45 1.86 -14.29
N ALA A 167 -21.76 3.07 -13.82
CA ALA A 167 -22.09 4.18 -14.69
C ALA A 167 -20.86 4.65 -15.50
N PHE A 168 -19.67 4.64 -14.90
CA PHE A 168 -18.41 4.90 -15.62
C PHE A 168 -18.08 3.82 -16.64
N ILE A 169 -18.20 2.54 -16.27
CA ILE A 169 -17.91 1.40 -17.16
C ILE A 169 -18.69 1.51 -18.47
N ARG A 170 -19.99 1.84 -18.40
CA ARG A 170 -20.86 1.97 -19.59
C ARG A 170 -20.53 3.15 -20.50
N GLN A 171 -19.68 4.07 -20.06
CA GLN A 171 -19.20 5.20 -20.85
C GLN A 171 -17.80 4.96 -21.42
N LEU A 172 -17.13 3.87 -21.03
CA LEU A 172 -15.82 3.53 -21.58
C LEU A 172 -15.99 3.15 -23.06
N PRO A 173 -15.06 3.57 -23.92
CA PRO A 173 -15.02 3.05 -25.28
C PRO A 173 -14.78 1.53 -25.21
N GLU A 174 -15.53 0.77 -26.00
CA GLU A 174 -15.29 -0.66 -26.17
C GLU A 174 -13.82 -0.88 -26.54
N SER A 175 -13.12 -1.72 -25.77
CA SER A 175 -11.74 -2.06 -26.10
C SER A 175 -11.73 -2.80 -27.43
N PRO A 176 -10.86 -2.46 -28.39
CA PRO A 176 -10.79 -3.18 -29.65
C PRO A 176 -10.56 -4.65 -29.36
N THR A 177 -11.45 -5.51 -29.84
CA THR A 177 -11.31 -6.96 -29.75
C THR A 177 -9.99 -7.33 -30.44
N PRO A 178 -9.06 -8.03 -29.76
CA PRO A 178 -7.88 -8.54 -30.45
C PRO A 178 -8.36 -9.52 -31.51
N ASN A 179 -8.04 -9.23 -32.78
CA ASN A 179 -8.22 -10.18 -33.87
C ASN A 179 -7.42 -11.44 -33.52
N LEU A 180 -8.13 -12.56 -33.34
CA LEU A 180 -7.54 -13.90 -33.17
C LEU A 180 -6.86 -14.35 -34.47
#